data_AF-A0A350YQT2-F1
#
_entry.id   AF-A0A350YQT2-F1
#
_cell.length_a   1.000
_cell.length_b   1.000
_cell.length_c   1.000
_cell.angle_alpha   90.00
_cell.angle_beta   90.00
_cell.angle_gamma   90.00
#
_symmetry.space_group_name_H-M   'P 1'
#
loop_
_entity.id
_entity.type
_entity.pdbx_description
1 polymer ?
#
loop_
_entity_poly.entity_id
_entity_poly.type
_entity_poly.pdbx_seq_one_letter_code
_entity_poly.pdbx_strand_id
1 'polypeptide(L)' 'MSNPVDEFMARIIAKNPGEVEFHQAVREVTESLMPFILENPKYRSAKILERMAEPERVILFRVPWVDDKG' A
#
# COMPACT_ATOMS: atom_id res chain seq x y z
N MET A 1 2.91 11.60 20.92
CA MET A 1 2.47 12.07 19.59
C MET A 1 2.44 10.85 18.70
N SER A 2 1.31 10.57 18.05
CA SER A 2 1.21 9.45 17.10
C SER A 2 2.17 9.69 15.93
N ASN A 3 2.95 8.66 15.60
CA ASN A 3 3.83 8.69 14.44
C ASN A 3 2.96 8.70 13.16
N PRO A 4 3.12 9.70 12.26
CA PRO A 4 2.33 9.80 11.03
C PRO A 4 2.40 8.56 10.15
N VAL A 5 3.53 7.85 10.17
CA VAL A 5 3.71 6.58 9.47
C VAL A 5 2.80 5.51 10.05
N ASP A 6 2.75 5.37 11.38
CA ASP A 6 1.93 4.34 12.03
C ASP A 6 0.42 4.61 11.81
N GLU A 7 -0.01 5.87 11.78
CA GLU A 7 -1.39 6.24 11.41
C GLU A 7 -1.74 5.92 9.95
N PHE A 8 -0.78 6.06 9.05
CA PHE A 8 -0.94 5.70 7.65
C PHE A 8 -1.00 4.17 7.51
N MET A 9 -0.07 3.44 8.13
CA MET A 9 -0.01 1.99 8.10
C MET A 9 -1.25 1.33 8.71
N ALA A 10 -1.80 1.88 9.81
CA ALA A 10 -3.04 1.37 10.40
C ALA A 10 -4.21 1.37 9.39
N ARG A 11 -4.28 2.38 8.52
CA ARG A 11 -5.31 2.45 7.46
C ARG A 11 -5.07 1.45 6.34
N ILE A 12 -3.81 1.25 5.94
CA ILE A 12 -3.42 0.27 4.92
C ILE A 12 -3.72 -1.16 5.39
N ILE A 13 -3.30 -1.52 6.61
CA ILE A 13 -3.50 -2.86 7.18
C ILE A 13 -5.01 -3.17 7.30
N ALA A 14 -5.81 -2.19 7.72
CA ALA A 14 -7.26 -2.36 7.83
C ALA A 14 -7.95 -2.60 6.47
N LYS A 15 -7.42 -2.06 5.37
CA LYS A 15 -7.94 -2.28 4.01
C LYS A 15 -7.46 -3.57 3.37
N ASN A 16 -6.22 -3.98 3.66
CA ASN A 16 -5.53 -5.08 3.01
C ASN A 16 -5.15 -6.18 4.02
N PRO A 17 -6.10 -6.80 4.74
CA PRO A 17 -5.76 -7.75 5.78
C PRO A 17 -5.06 -8.99 5.21
N GLY A 18 -3.98 -9.44 5.87
CA GLY A 18 -3.26 -10.66 5.51
C GLY A 18 -2.16 -10.51 4.45
N GLU A 19 -1.97 -9.33 3.87
CA GLU A 19 -0.94 -9.06 2.85
C GLU A 19 0.36 -8.55 3.50
N VAL A 20 1.06 -9.40 4.26
CA VAL A 20 2.20 -8.97 5.11
C VAL A 20 3.38 -8.41 4.31
N GLU A 21 3.67 -8.96 3.13
CA GLU A 21 4.71 -8.49 2.22
C GLU A 21 4.36 -7.12 1.64
N PHE A 22 3.08 -6.90 1.33
CA PHE A 22 2.58 -5.60 0.89
C PHE A 22 2.70 -4.56 2.02
N HIS A 23 2.34 -4.92 3.25
CA HIS A 23 2.45 -4.01 4.40
C HIS A 23 3.89 -3.60 4.66
N GLN A 24 4.83 -4.55 4.58
CA GLN A 24 6.25 -4.26 4.72
C GLN A 24 6.72 -3.28 3.65
N ALA A 25 6.44 -3.56 2.37
CA ALA A 25 6.87 -2.71 1.26
C ALA A 25 6.31 -1.29 1.37
N VAL A 26 5.04 -1.14 1.73
CA VAL A 26 4.41 0.17 1.95
C VAL A 26 5.05 0.91 3.12
N ARG A 27 5.39 0.22 4.21
CA ARG A 27 6.03 0.84 5.39
C ARG A 27 7.40 1.40 5.05
N GLU A 28 8.26 0.60 4.43
CA GLU A 28 9.64 1.01 4.07
C GLU A 28 9.66 2.25 3.17
N VAL A 29 8.78 2.29 2.16
CA VAL A 29 8.64 3.45 1.28
C VAL A 29 8.05 4.66 2.02
N THR A 30 7.04 4.44 2.87
CA THR A 30 6.40 5.52 3.62
C THR A 30 7.36 6.15 4.62
N GLU A 31 8.19 5.38 5.32
CA GLU A 31 9.20 5.90 6.26
C GLU A 31 10.20 6.82 5.54
N SER A 32 10.55 6.49 4.30
CA SER A 32 11.46 7.29 3.47
C SER A 32 10.81 8.59 2.94
N LEU A 33 9.54 8.53 2.53
CA LEU A 33 8.84 9.65 1.87
C LEU A 33 8.09 10.59 2.83
N MET A 34 7.70 10.11 4.01
CA MET A 34 6.86 10.87 4.95
C MET A 34 7.48 12.22 5.33
N PRO A 35 8.79 12.35 5.65
CA PRO A 35 9.39 13.64 5.97
C PRO A 35 9.22 14.66 4.82
N PHE A 36 9.48 14.24 3.59
CA PHE A 36 9.34 15.09 2.40
C PHE A 36 7.89 15.52 2.17
N ILE A 37 6.93 14.62 2.37
CA ILE A 37 5.50 14.93 2.21
C ILE A 37 5.03 15.93 3.27
N LEU A 38 5.54 15.82 4.51
CA LEU A 38 5.23 16.77 5.58
C LEU A 38 5.80 18.17 5.31
N GLU A 39 7.01 18.24 4.73
CA GLU A 39 7.64 19.50 4.29
C GLU A 39 6.96 20.11 3.05
N ASN A 40 6.25 19.30 2.26
CA ASN A 40 5.62 19.72 1.01
C ASN A 40 4.09 19.48 1.04
N PRO A 41 3.30 20.37 1.68
CA PRO A 41 1.86 20.17 1.93
C PRO A 41 1.02 19.86 0.69
N LYS A 42 1.46 20.29 -0.50
CA LYS A 42 0.79 20.02 -1.79
C LYS A 42 0.59 18.53 -2.07
N TYR A 43 1.50 17.66 -1.64
CA TYR A 43 1.36 16.21 -1.86
C TYR A 43 0.38 15.58 -0.89
N ARG A 44 0.34 16.09 0.35
CA ARG A 44 -0.64 15.69 1.36
C ARG A 44 -2.05 16.13 0.99
N SER A 45 -2.22 17.37 0.53
CA SER A 45 -3.54 17.89 0.12
C SER A 45 -4.09 17.12 -1.09
N ALA A 46 -3.23 16.74 -2.02
CA ALA A 46 -3.59 15.91 -3.17
C ALA A 46 -3.67 14.40 -2.86
N LYS A 47 -3.42 13.99 -1.60
CA LYS A 47 -3.45 12.59 -1.14
C LYS A 47 -2.62 11.64 -2.02
N ILE A 48 -1.43 12.09 -2.43
CA ILE A 48 -0.61 11.37 -3.41
C ILE A 48 -0.14 10.03 -2.87
N LEU A 49 0.31 9.98 -1.61
CA LEU A 49 0.77 8.74 -1.00
C LEU A 49 -0.37 7.72 -0.85
N GLU A 50 -1.55 8.17 -0.43
CA GLU A 50 -2.74 7.31 -0.35
C GLU A 50 -3.15 6.75 -1.72
N ARG A 51 -3.04 7.55 -2.78
CA ARG A 51 -3.36 7.11 -4.14
C ARG A 51 -2.33 6.15 -4.71
N MET A 52 -1.06 6.30 -4.34
CA MET A 52 0.00 5.37 -4.75
C MET A 52 -0.14 4.01 -4.08
N ALA A 53 -0.57 3.98 -2.82
CA ALA A 53 -0.77 2.75 -2.08
C ALA A 53 -2.02 1.98 -2.50
N GLU A 54 -2.97 2.62 -3.18
CA GLU A 54 -4.17 1.98 -3.72
C GLU A 54 -3.96 1.66 -5.21
N PRO A 55 -4.05 0.38 -5.63
CA PRO A 55 -3.89 0.03 -7.04
C PRO A 55 -5.05 0.59 -7.87
N GLU A 56 -4.75 1.12 -9.06
CA GLU A 56 -5.80 1.60 -9.98
C GLU A 56 -6.70 0.46 -10.49
N ARG A 57 -6.16 -0.76 -10.61
CA ARG A 57 -6.90 -1.95 -11.04
C ARG A 57 -6.19 -3.22 -10.58
N VAL A 58 -6.95 -4.18 -10.06
CA VAL A 58 -6.49 -5.53 -9.75
C VAL A 58 -7.35 -6.53 -10.53
N ILE A 59 -6.72 -7.50 -11.20
CA ILE A 59 -7.42 -8.53 -11.98
C ILE A 59 -7.02 -9.90 -11.43
N LEU A 60 -8.01 -10.64 -10.94
CA LEU A 60 -7.86 -12.03 -10.55
C LEU A 60 -8.67 -12.89 -11.50
N PHE A 61 -8.07 -13.97 -12.02
CA PHE A 61 -8.72 -14.85 -12.98
C PHE A 61 -8.22 -16.29 -12.81
N ARG A 62 -9.08 -17.23 -13.21
CA ARG A 62 -8.76 -18.65 -13.17
C ARG A 62 -7.87 -19.03 -14.35
N VAL A 63 -6.82 -19.78 -14.09
CA VAL A 63 -5.98 -20.43 -15.12
C VAL A 63 -6.24 -21.94 -15.08
N PRO A 64 -7.18 -22.47 -15.90
CA PRO A 64 -7.39 -23.90 -15.98
C PRO A 64 -6.21 -24.55 -16.72
N TRP A 65 -5.73 -25.67 -16.19
CA TRP A 65 -4.70 -26.48 -16.81
C TRP A 65 -5.00 -27.96 -16.53
N VAL A 66 -4.40 -28.83 -17.33
CA VAL A 66 -4.52 -30.29 -17.23
C VAL A 66 -3.11 -30.83 -17.00
N ASP A 67 -2.96 -31.77 -16.07
CA ASP A 67 -1.67 -32.39 -15.79
C ASP A 67 -1.41 -33.59 -16.73
N ASP A 68 -0.27 -34.26 -16.59
CA ASP A 68 0.12 -35.37 -17.47
C ASP A 68 -0.84 -36.58 -17.43
N LYS A 69 -1.73 -36.66 -16.43
CA LYS A 69 -2.69 -37.76 -16.23
C LYS A 69 -4.12 -37.44 -16.71
N GLY A 70 -4.36 -36.23 -17.21
CA GLY A 70 -5.70 -35.77 -17.58
C GLY A 70 -6.46 -35.18 -16.39
#